data_AF-A0A2S2C056-F1
#
_entry.id   AF-A0A2S2C056-F1
#
_cell.length_a   1.000
_cell.length_b   1.000
_cell.length_c   1.000
_cell.angle_alpha   90.00
_cell.angle_beta   90.00
_cell.angle_gamma   90.00
#
_symmetry.space_group_name_H-M   'P 1'
#
loop_
_entity.id
_entity.type
_entity.pdbx_description
1 polymer ?
#
loop_
_entity_poly.entity_id
_entity_poly.type
_entity_poly.pdbx_seq_one_letter_code
_entity_poly.pdbx_strand_id
1 'polypeptide(L)'
;MGRPKKSEGMRVVEQLNKLLDAPAEWDERELLVLDSIRKAADRGALLADLLTIEGAKEPVSTRRITELAAEIRQCEANVLRWSATLNPDTTVPEQKSLRHQQAANTRWRN
;
A
#
# COMPACT_ATOMS: atom_id res chain seq x y z
N MET A 1 24.84 10.26 16.55
CA MET A 1 23.80 10.51 15.53
C MET A 1 22.67 9.52 15.77
N GLY A 2 21.45 9.97 16.10
CA GLY A 2 20.29 9.09 16.28
C GLY A 2 19.80 8.56 14.94
N ARG A 3 19.27 7.33 14.90
CA ARG A 3 18.67 6.78 13.67
C ARG A 3 17.50 7.68 13.22
N PRO A 4 17.34 7.96 11.92
CA PRO A 4 16.20 8.73 11.41
C PRO A 4 14.89 8.03 11.77
N LYS A 5 13.88 8.81 12.17
CA LYS A 5 12.54 8.31 12.52
C LYS A 5 11.90 7.68 11.28
N LYS A 6 11.43 6.43 11.39
CA LYS A 6 10.71 5.74 10.30
C LYS A 6 9.43 6.50 9.96
N SER A 7 9.16 6.69 8.66
CA SER A 7 7.90 7.26 8.18
C SER A 7 6.71 6.34 8.47
N GLU A 8 5.48 6.86 8.39
CA GLU A 8 4.29 6.03 8.62
C GLU A 8 4.16 4.93 7.56
N GLY A 9 4.46 5.22 6.29
CA GLY A 9 4.45 4.22 5.23
C GLY A 9 5.44 3.09 5.47
N MET A 10 6.64 3.38 5.98
CA MET A 10 7.61 2.34 6.35
C MET A 10 7.09 1.45 7.47
N ARG A 11 6.37 2.02 8.45
CA ARG A 11 5.78 1.22 9.54
C ARG A 11 4.66 0.33 9.03
N VAL A 12 3.81 0.82 8.12
CA VAL A 12 2.74 0.01 7.50
C VAL A 12 3.33 -1.18 6.74
N VAL A 13 4.34 -0.95 5.88
CA VAL A 13 5.01 -2.03 5.15
C VAL A 13 5.67 -3.02 6.10
N GLU A 14 6.30 -2.55 7.19
CA GLU A 14 6.87 -3.45 8.20
C GLU A 14 5.83 -4.33 8.90
N GLN A 15 4.61 -3.83 9.11
CA GLN A 15 3.53 -4.66 9.66
C GLN A 15 3.04 -5.68 8.63
N LEU A 16 2.91 -5.29 7.36
CA LEU A 16 2.52 -6.20 6.29
C LEU A 16 3.56 -7.31 6.09
N ASN A 17 4.85 -6.99 6.16
CA ASN A 17 5.93 -7.98 6.07
C ASN A 17 5.88 -9.04 7.18
N LYS A 18 5.29 -8.75 8.34
CA LYS A 18 5.13 -9.74 9.42
C LYS A 18 4.05 -10.78 9.11
N LEU A 19 3.25 -10.58 8.05
CA LEU A 19 2.27 -11.54 7.59
C LEU A 19 2.89 -12.65 6.74
N LEU A 20 4.14 -12.48 6.28
CA LEU A 20 4.87 -13.53 5.59
C LEU A 20 5.55 -14.46 6.59
N ASP A 21 5.24 -15.74 6.51
CA ASP A 21 6.00 -16.78 7.19
C ASP A 21 7.26 -17.11 6.40
N ALA A 22 8.42 -17.20 7.08
CA ALA A 22 9.66 -17.59 6.42
C ALA A 22 9.55 -19.04 5.87
N PRO A 23 10.04 -19.33 4.65
CA PRO A 23 10.90 -18.50 3.79
C PRO A 23 10.14 -17.71 2.69
N ALA A 24 8.87 -17.39 2.88
CA ALA A 24 8.09 -16.67 1.87
C ALA A 24 8.62 -15.24 1.63
N GLU A 25 8.60 -14.83 0.37
CA GLU A 25 8.96 -13.49 -0.08
C GLU A 25 7.84 -12.95 -0.97
N TRP A 26 7.64 -11.63 -0.93
CA TRP A 26 6.73 -10.94 -1.85
C TRP A 26 7.26 -11.03 -3.27
N ASP A 27 6.38 -11.29 -4.22
CA ASP A 27 6.74 -11.22 -5.64
C ASP A 27 6.92 -9.75 -6.12
N GLU A 28 7.40 -9.57 -7.36
CA GLU A 28 7.61 -8.23 -7.94
C GLU A 28 6.34 -7.37 -7.98
N ARG A 29 5.17 -7.98 -8.24
CA ARG A 29 3.90 -7.28 -8.30
C ARG A 29 3.47 -6.83 -6.90
N GLU A 30 3.63 -7.69 -5.91
CA GLU A 30 3.34 -7.40 -4.50
C GLU A 30 4.28 -6.33 -3.96
N LEU A 31 5.55 -6.31 -4.36
CA LEU A 31 6.48 -5.23 -4.03
C LEU A 31 6.02 -3.87 -4.59
N LEU A 32 5.45 -3.82 -5.81
CA LEU A 32 4.87 -2.59 -6.36
C LEU A 32 3.62 -2.14 -5.59
N VAL A 33 2.81 -3.10 -5.14
CA VAL A 33 1.64 -2.83 -4.28
C VAL A 33 2.09 -2.27 -2.92
N LEU A 34 3.13 -2.86 -2.31
CA LEU A 34 3.71 -2.38 -1.05
C LEU A 34 4.29 -0.97 -1.17
N ASP A 35 4.97 -0.64 -2.28
CA ASP A 35 5.45 0.72 -2.51
C ASP A 35 4.29 1.72 -2.68
N SER A 36 3.20 1.30 -3.32
CA SER A 36 1.98 2.11 -3.45
C SER A 36 1.33 2.37 -2.08
N ILE A 37 1.23 1.33 -1.24
CA ILE A 37 0.75 1.42 0.14
C ILE A 37 1.63 2.37 0.95
N ARG A 38 2.96 2.23 0.87
CA ARG A 38 3.92 3.10 1.56
C ARG A 38 3.69 4.56 1.21
N LYS A 39 3.64 4.88 -0.09
CA LYS A 39 3.43 6.24 -0.61
C LYS A 39 2.10 6.83 -0.16
N ALA A 40 1.02 6.05 -0.19
CA ALA A 40 -0.30 6.51 0.25
C ALA A 40 -0.34 6.77 1.76
N ALA A 41 0.28 5.90 2.57
CA ALA A 41 0.37 6.10 4.01
C ALA A 41 1.23 7.32 4.39
N ASP A 42 2.38 7.52 3.73
CA ASP A 42 3.23 8.70 3.92
C ASP A 42 2.48 10.00 3.54
N ARG A 43 1.73 9.98 2.43
CA ARG A 43 0.89 11.11 2.01
C ARG A 43 -0.25 11.36 3.00
N GLY A 44 -0.91 10.32 3.49
CA GLY A 44 -1.96 10.44 4.51
C GLY A 44 -1.46 11.11 5.79
N ALA A 45 -0.27 10.72 6.26
CA ALA A 45 0.36 11.34 7.43
C ALA A 45 0.66 12.83 7.21
N LEU A 46 1.23 13.19 6.06
CA LEU A 46 1.48 14.58 5.70
C LEU A 46 0.18 15.41 5.67
N LEU A 47 -0.90 14.85 5.11
CA LEU A 47 -2.19 15.53 5.05
C LEU A 47 -2.82 15.70 6.43
N ALA A 48 -2.64 14.74 7.34
CA ALA A 48 -3.08 14.85 8.72
C ALA A 48 -2.34 15.97 9.48
N ASP A 49 -1.03 16.12 9.25
CA ASP A 49 -0.25 17.24 9.78
C ASP A 49 -0.77 18.58 9.24
N LEU A 50 -1.02 18.66 7.92
CA LEU A 50 -1.60 19.86 7.29
C LEU A 50 -3.00 20.18 7.80
N LEU A 51 -3.83 19.17 8.07
CA LEU A 51 -5.16 19.33 8.64
C LEU A 51 -5.08 19.95 10.04
N THR A 52 -4.13 19.47 10.84
CA THR A 52 -3.87 20.00 12.19
C THR A 52 -3.43 21.46 12.12
N ILE A 53 -2.52 21.79 11.21
CA ILE A 53 -2.06 23.17 11.00
C ILE A 53 -3.21 24.08 10.55
N GLU A 54 -4.05 23.62 9.61
CA GLU A 54 -5.19 24.40 9.13
C GLU A 54 -6.22 24.63 10.23
N GLY A 55 -6.49 23.62 11.06
CA GLY A 55 -7.43 23.72 12.19
C GLY A 55 -7.00 24.66 13.29
N ALA A 56 -5.71 25.01 13.36
CA ALA A 56 -5.17 25.96 14.33
C ALA A 56 -5.15 27.43 13.85
N LYS A 57 -5.58 27.71 12.60
CA LYS A 57 -5.62 29.08 12.06
C LYS A 57 -6.84 29.84 12.56
N GLU A 58 -6.72 31.17 12.64
CA GLU A 58 -7.85 32.07 12.90
C GLU A 58 -7.90 33.16 11.82
N PRO A 59 -8.95 33.21 10.96
CA PRO A 59 -10.08 32.28 10.92
C PRO A 59 -9.73 30.92 10.29
N VAL A 60 -10.40 29.86 10.75
CA VAL A 60 -10.29 28.52 10.16
C VAL A 60 -10.97 28.47 8.79
N SER A 61 -10.30 27.90 7.78
CA SER A 61 -10.91 27.64 6.47
C SER A 61 -11.66 26.30 6.45
N THR A 62 -12.98 26.33 6.62
CA THR A 62 -13.84 25.13 6.58
C THR A 62 -13.75 24.35 5.26
N ARG A 63 -13.59 25.05 4.14
CA ARG A 63 -13.34 24.43 2.83
C ARG A 63 -12.05 23.63 2.85
N ARG A 64 -10.95 24.21 3.34
CA ARG A 64 -9.64 23.56 3.34
C ARG A 64 -9.62 22.33 4.25
N ILE A 65 -10.25 22.44 5.43
CA ILE A 65 -10.48 21.30 6.34
C ILE A 65 -11.20 20.15 5.62
N THR A 66 -12.26 20.46 4.87
CA THR A 66 -13.05 19.46 4.15
C THR A 66 -12.24 18.77 3.03
N GLU A 67 -11.48 19.55 2.26
CA GLU A 67 -10.60 19.03 1.20
C GLU A 67 -9.54 18.07 1.76
N LEU A 68 -8.86 18.48 2.85
CA LEU A 68 -7.84 17.66 3.49
C LEU A 68 -8.43 16.37 4.08
N ALA A 69 -9.57 16.46 4.76
CA ALA A 69 -10.25 15.29 5.31
C ALA A 69 -10.72 14.31 4.22
N ALA A 70 -11.17 14.81 3.07
CA ALA A 70 -11.56 13.96 1.94
C ALA A 70 -10.36 13.22 1.34
N GLU A 71 -9.23 13.90 1.14
CA GLU A 71 -8.01 13.29 0.60
C GLU A 71 -7.41 12.25 1.56
N ILE A 72 -7.46 12.49 2.88
CA ILE A 72 -7.04 11.51 3.90
C ILE A 72 -7.87 10.22 3.77
N ARG A 73 -9.20 10.33 3.73
CA ARG A 73 -10.08 9.16 3.54
C ARG A 73 -9.79 8.41 2.25
N GLN A 74 -9.43 9.12 1.17
CA GLN A 74 -9.06 8.49 -0.09
C GLN A 74 -7.73 7.71 0.04
N CYS A 75 -6.75 8.25 0.76
CA CYS A 75 -5.50 7.54 1.04
C CYS A 75 -5.76 6.27 1.86
N GLU A 76 -6.57 6.37 2.93
CA GLU A 76 -6.98 5.22 3.76
C GLU A 76 -7.70 4.14 2.95
N ALA A 77 -8.68 4.54 2.12
CA ALA A 77 -9.41 3.62 1.26
C ALA A 77 -8.51 2.93 0.23
N ASN A 78 -7.51 3.63 -0.31
CA ASN A 78 -6.53 3.04 -1.22
C ASN A 78 -5.63 2.02 -0.50
N VAL A 79 -5.13 2.35 0.69
CA VAL A 79 -4.31 1.43 1.51
C VAL A 79 -5.09 0.15 1.78
N LEU A 80 -6.33 0.24 2.26
CA LEU A 80 -7.19 -0.92 2.53
C LEU A 80 -7.47 -1.76 1.27
N ARG A 81 -7.74 -1.09 0.14
CA ARG A 81 -8.01 -1.78 -1.13
C ARG A 81 -6.79 -2.55 -1.62
N TRP A 82 -5.61 -1.94 -1.55
CA TRP A 82 -4.37 -2.56 -2.01
C TRP A 82 -3.87 -3.64 -1.06
N SER A 83 -4.01 -3.47 0.26
CA SER A 83 -3.65 -4.51 1.21
C SER A 83 -4.47 -5.78 1.00
N ALA A 84 -5.73 -5.66 0.57
CA ALA A 84 -6.58 -6.80 0.23
C ALA A 84 -6.13 -7.56 -1.05
N THR A 85 -5.20 -7.00 -1.84
CA THR A 85 -4.65 -7.66 -3.02
C THR A 85 -3.36 -8.42 -2.77
N LEU A 86 -2.74 -8.22 -1.61
CA LEU A 86 -1.57 -8.98 -1.16
C LEU A 86 -2.04 -10.37 -0.72
N ASN A 87 -1.33 -11.41 -1.14
CA ASN A 87 -1.67 -12.78 -0.75
C ASN A 87 -0.50 -13.41 0.03
N PRO A 88 -0.51 -13.33 1.37
CA PRO A 88 0.55 -13.92 2.18
C PRO A 88 0.53 -15.47 2.15
N ASP A 89 -0.56 -16.09 1.70
CA ASP A 89 -0.68 -17.54 1.60
C ASP A 89 -0.18 -18.06 0.24
N THR A 90 1.00 -18.69 0.24
CA THR A 90 1.63 -19.33 -0.93
C THR A 90 0.90 -20.59 -1.43
N THR A 91 -0.18 -21.00 -0.77
CA THR A 91 -0.93 -22.23 -1.08
C THR A 91 -1.96 -22.03 -2.20
N VAL A 92 -2.29 -20.79 -2.54
CA VAL A 92 -3.13 -20.48 -3.69
C VAL A 92 -2.24 -20.46 -4.93
N PRO A 93 -2.36 -21.44 -5.86
CA PRO A 93 -1.54 -21.45 -7.06
C PRO A 93 -1.81 -20.18 -7.86
N GLU A 94 -0.76 -19.42 -8.17
CA GLU A 94 -0.89 -18.30 -9.10
C GLU A 94 -1.53 -18.79 -10.41
N GLN A 95 -2.57 -18.09 -10.87
CA GLN A 95 -3.10 -18.31 -12.20
C GLN A 95 -2.01 -17.94 -13.21
N LYS A 96 -1.34 -18.96 -13.77
CA LYS A 96 -0.30 -18.82 -14.80
C LYS A 96 -0.73 -17.78 -15.83
N SER A 97 0.15 -16.85 -16.18
CA SER A 97 -0.18 -15.85 -17.21
C SER A 97 -0.58 -16.50 -18.54
N LEU A 98 -1.40 -15.81 -19.33
CA LEU A 98 -1.91 -16.32 -20.61
C LEU A 98 -0.78 -16.85 -21.53
N ARG A 99 0.38 -16.17 -21.51
CA ARG A 99 1.58 -16.55 -22.25
C ARG A 99 2.16 -17.88 -21.77
N HIS A 100 2.22 -18.11 -20.45
CA HIS A 100 2.68 -19.38 -19.87
C HIS A 100 1.67 -20.51 -20.10
N GLN A 101 0.37 -20.22 -20.06
CA GLN A 101 -0.66 -21.20 -20.41
C GLN A 101 -0.56 -21.62 -21.88
N GLN A 102 -0.39 -20.66 -22.79
CA GLN A 102 -0.21 -20.93 -24.22
C GLN A 102 1.06 -21.75 -24.48
N ALA A 103 2.20 -21.38 -23.90
CA ALA A 103 3.45 -22.13 -24.05
C ALA A 103 3.36 -23.56 -23.49
N ALA A 104 2.70 -23.75 -22.35
CA ALA A 104 2.43 -25.07 -21.80
C ALA A 104 1.54 -25.89 -22.74
N ASN A 105 0.43 -25.33 -23.21
CA ASN A 105 -0.52 -26.02 -24.10
C ASN A 105 0.06 -26.37 -25.47
N THR A 106 1.07 -25.64 -25.94
CA THR A 106 1.74 -25.93 -27.22
C THR A 106 2.63 -27.17 -27.11
N ARG A 107 3.17 -27.48 -25.92
CA ARG A 107 4.02 -28.67 -25.67
C ARG A 107 3.25 -30.00 -25.69
N TRP A 108 1.94 -29.99 -25.41
CA TRP A 108 1.12 -31.21 -25.33
C TRP A 108 0.24 -31.43 -26.58
N ARG A 109 0.36 -30.58 -27.61
CA ARG A 109 -0.45 -30.63 -28.84
C ARG A 109 0.26 -31.24 -30.06
N ASN A 110 1.35 -31.99 -29.84
CA ASN A 110 1.97 -32.85 -30.86
C ASN A 110 1.73 -34.32 -30.54
#